data_AF-A0A4P9YTG2-F1
#
_entry.id   AF-A0A4P9YTG2-F1
#
_cell.length_a   1.000
_cell.length_b   1.000
_cell.length_c   1.000
_cell.angle_alpha   90.00
_cell.angle_beta   90.00
_cell.angle_gamma   90.00
#
_symmetry.space_group_name_H-M   'P 1'
#
loop_
_entity.id
_entity.type
_entity.pdbx_description
1 polymer ?
#
loop_
_entity_poly.entity_id
_entity_poly.type
_entity_poly.pdbx_seq_one_letter_code
_entity_poly.pdbx_strand_id
1 'polypeptide(L)'
;MPEQTDAASGGALAQNAERLLLLLKAARGASCASLVQQALSAPGVYVFAEFLESPNVQELAKDPAHAGYVELLKIFSYGQFSDYHDNQSKLPALDSKQQSKLRQLTIVSLAAQRQVIHHHARAMQPFVTSCSL
;
A
#
# COMPACT_ATOMS: atom_id res chain seq x y z
N MET A 1 33.51 -0.91 -26.31
CA MET A 1 32.66 0.17 -25.76
C MET A 1 31.37 -0.48 -25.30
N PRO A 2 31.08 -0.56 -23.99
CA PRO A 2 29.84 -1.16 -23.52
C PRO A 2 28.70 -0.13 -23.63
N GLU A 3 27.78 -0.43 -24.53
CA GLU A 3 26.47 0.20 -24.65
C GLU A 3 25.56 -0.44 -23.59
N GLN A 4 25.31 0.30 -22.50
CA GLN A 4 24.33 -0.09 -21.48
C GLN A 4 23.16 0.89 -21.55
N THR A 5 22.07 0.48 -22.20
CA THR A 5 20.78 1.16 -22.13
C THR A 5 19.75 0.22 -21.48
N ASP A 6 19.32 0.66 -20.30
CA ASP A 6 17.93 0.69 -19.81
C ASP A 6 17.13 -0.62 -19.73
N ALA A 7 17.18 -1.29 -18.57
CA ALA A 7 16.15 -2.27 -18.16
C ALA A 7 16.06 -2.57 -16.65
N ALA A 8 16.73 -1.82 -15.75
CA ALA A 8 17.00 -2.31 -14.38
C ALA A 8 16.34 -1.53 -13.22
N SER A 9 15.46 -0.56 -13.45
CA SER A 9 14.90 0.25 -12.34
C SER A 9 13.76 -0.41 -11.55
N GLY A 10 13.16 -1.51 -12.03
CA GLY A 10 12.07 -2.20 -11.32
C GLY A 10 12.53 -3.03 -10.11
N GLY A 11 13.74 -3.60 -10.16
CA GLY A 11 14.25 -4.52 -9.13
C GLY A 11 14.69 -3.84 -7.83
N ALA A 12 15.33 -2.68 -7.93
CA ALA A 12 15.87 -1.97 -6.75
C ALA A 12 14.78 -1.54 -5.76
N LEU A 13 13.57 -1.26 -6.27
CA LEU A 13 12.43 -0.82 -5.46
C LEU A 13 11.86 -1.97 -4.60
N ALA A 14 11.76 -3.17 -5.17
CA ALA A 14 11.34 -4.37 -4.46
C ALA A 14 12.39 -4.78 -3.40
N GLN A 15 13.68 -4.73 -3.76
CA GLN A 15 14.78 -5.02 -2.83
C GLN A 15 14.77 -4.08 -1.60
N ASN A 16 14.38 -2.81 -1.81
CA ASN A 16 14.26 -1.86 -0.71
C ASN A 16 13.09 -2.21 0.23
N ALA A 17 11.95 -2.64 -0.31
CA ALA A 17 10.80 -3.08 0.50
C ALA A 17 11.15 -4.31 1.35
N GLU A 18 11.76 -5.33 0.74
CA GLU A 18 12.17 -6.56 1.45
C GLU A 18 13.18 -6.27 2.55
N ARG A 19 14.17 -5.41 2.26
CA ARG A 19 15.16 -4.98 3.26
C ARG A 19 14.51 -4.25 4.44
N LEU A 20 13.58 -3.33 4.16
CA LEU A 20 12.86 -2.60 5.20
C LEU A 20 11.99 -3.54 6.04
N LEU A 21 11.35 -4.54 5.43
CA LEU A 21 10.61 -5.58 6.15
C LEU A 21 11.51 -6.41 7.06
N LEU A 22 12.70 -6.79 6.59
CA LEU A 22 13.66 -7.55 7.38
C LEU A 22 14.12 -6.73 8.61
N LEU A 23 14.41 -5.44 8.40
CA LEU A 23 14.76 -4.51 9.47
C LEU A 23 13.58 -4.30 10.43
N LEU A 24 12.36 -4.19 9.90
CA LEU A 24 11.15 -4.04 10.69
C LEU A 24 10.93 -5.25 11.60
N LYS A 25 11.20 -6.47 11.13
CA LYS A 25 11.12 -7.70 11.94
C LYS A 25 12.10 -7.69 13.12
N ALA A 26 13.26 -7.05 12.96
CA ALA A 26 14.25 -6.90 14.02
C ALA A 26 14.04 -5.64 14.89
N ALA A 27 13.41 -4.60 14.35
CA ALA A 27 13.19 -3.32 15.01
C ALA A 27 11.92 -3.33 15.89
N ARG A 28 11.93 -2.57 16.99
CA ARG A 28 10.80 -2.43 17.91
C ARG A 28 10.59 -0.97 18.32
N GLY A 29 9.37 -0.61 18.71
CA GLY A 29 9.04 0.71 19.24
C GLY A 29 9.32 1.84 18.23
N ALA A 30 10.03 2.88 18.68
CA ALA A 30 10.37 4.05 17.89
C ALA A 30 11.11 3.73 16.58
N SER A 31 11.96 2.69 16.54
CA SER A 31 12.64 2.28 15.31
C SER A 31 11.66 1.77 14.25
N CYS A 32 10.58 1.10 14.65
CA CYS A 32 9.52 0.71 13.70
C CYS A 32 8.84 1.94 13.10
N ALA A 33 8.53 2.97 13.91
CA ALA A 33 7.92 4.20 13.40
C ALA A 33 8.82 4.92 12.38
N SER A 34 10.14 5.00 12.65
CA SER A 34 11.11 5.56 11.71
C SER A 34 11.23 4.73 10.43
N LEU A 35 11.21 3.40 10.51
CA LEU A 35 11.22 2.52 9.33
C LEU A 35 9.95 2.69 8.49
N VAL A 36 8.79 2.85 9.13
CA VAL A 36 7.54 3.16 8.44
C VAL A 36 7.65 4.52 7.74
N GLN A 37 8.14 5.57 8.40
CA GLN A 37 8.36 6.86 7.75
C GLN A 37 9.33 6.77 6.56
N GLN A 38 10.39 5.97 6.68
CA GLN A 38 11.34 5.71 5.61
C GLN A 38 10.67 4.96 4.45
N ALA A 39 9.84 3.95 4.74
CA ALA A 39 9.08 3.21 3.74
C ALA A 39 8.05 4.12 3.04
N LEU A 40 7.40 5.02 3.77
CA LEU A 40 6.47 6.02 3.23
C LEU A 40 7.18 7.03 2.32
N SER A 41 8.41 7.42 2.67
CA SER A 41 9.22 8.37 1.88
C SER A 41 9.91 7.70 0.69
N ALA A 42 10.11 6.39 0.71
CA ALA A 42 10.77 5.65 -0.35
C ALA A 42 9.86 5.50 -1.58
N PRO A 43 10.26 5.96 -2.79
CA PRO A 43 9.51 5.68 -4.01
C PRO A 43 9.50 4.16 -4.28
N GLY A 44 8.42 3.64 -4.86
CA GLY A 44 8.35 2.22 -5.30
C GLY A 44 7.89 1.19 -4.26
N VAL A 45 7.85 1.55 -2.97
CA VAL A 45 7.32 0.66 -1.91
C VAL A 45 5.82 0.91 -1.74
N TYR A 46 4.97 0.07 -2.32
CA TYR A 46 3.50 0.23 -2.24
C TYR A 46 2.82 -0.84 -1.39
N VAL A 47 3.57 -1.84 -0.92
CA VAL A 47 3.06 -2.97 -0.15
C VAL A 47 3.27 -2.71 1.33
N PHE A 48 2.28 -2.07 1.96
CA PHE A 48 2.30 -1.78 3.40
C PHE A 48 1.53 -2.80 4.24
N ALA A 49 0.77 -3.70 3.60
CA ALA A 49 0.02 -4.76 4.27
C ALA A 49 0.96 -5.67 5.10
N GLU A 50 2.07 -6.11 4.53
CA GLU A 50 3.05 -6.95 5.22
C GLU A 50 3.72 -6.27 6.42
N PHE A 51 3.87 -4.94 6.35
CA PHE A 51 4.37 -4.17 7.48
C PHE A 51 3.36 -4.21 8.64
N LEU A 52 2.08 -4.17 8.34
CA LEU A 52 0.99 -4.20 9.33
C LEU A 52 0.80 -5.60 9.93
N GLU A 53 1.05 -6.65 9.15
CA GLU A 53 1.03 -8.05 9.61
C GLU A 53 2.19 -8.38 10.56
N SER A 54 3.22 -7.53 10.63
CA SER A 54 4.35 -7.76 11.53
C SER A 54 3.96 -7.48 12.99
N PRO A 55 4.27 -8.38 13.93
CA PRO A 55 3.87 -8.23 15.35
C PRO A 55 4.48 -6.99 16.02
N ASN A 56 5.60 -6.49 15.50
CA ASN A 56 6.23 -5.27 15.99
C ASN A 56 5.36 -4.02 15.78
N VAL A 57 4.56 -3.99 14.70
CA VAL A 57 3.61 -2.89 14.44
C VAL A 57 2.35 -3.03 15.30
N GLN A 58 1.92 -4.26 15.59
CA GLN A 58 0.82 -4.50 16.54
C GLN A 58 1.18 -4.10 17.97
N GLU A 59 2.41 -4.37 18.41
CA GLU A 59 2.93 -3.87 19.69
C GLU A 59 3.00 -2.34 19.71
N LEU A 60 3.46 -1.73 18.60
CA LEU A 60 3.50 -0.27 18.46
C LEU A 60 2.10 0.36 18.50
N ALA A 61 1.09 -0.35 17.99
CA ALA A 61 -0.30 0.09 18.02
C ALA A 61 -0.89 0.17 19.44
N LYS A 62 -0.34 -0.59 20.39
CA LYS A 62 -0.73 -0.52 21.81
C LYS A 62 -0.22 0.74 22.48
N ASP A 63 0.83 1.36 21.93
CA ASP A 63 1.39 2.58 22.46
C ASP A 63 0.66 3.82 21.90
N PRO A 64 0.02 4.64 22.75
CA PRO A 64 -0.76 5.78 22.30
C PRO A 64 0.09 6.88 21.65
N ALA A 65 1.40 6.94 21.89
CA ALA A 65 2.27 7.93 21.26
C ALA A 65 2.53 7.62 19.78
N HIS A 66 2.37 6.36 19.37
CA HIS A 66 2.60 5.90 18.00
C HIS A 66 1.34 5.45 17.26
N ALA A 67 0.18 5.44 17.95
CA ALA A 67 -1.11 5.08 17.38
C ALA A 67 -1.44 5.86 16.08
N GLY A 68 -1.11 7.15 16.01
CA GLY A 68 -1.33 7.97 14.81
C GLY A 68 -0.56 7.49 13.58
N TYR A 69 0.64 6.95 13.75
CA TYR A 69 1.43 6.36 12.65
C TYR A 69 0.87 5.02 12.19
N VAL A 70 0.33 4.22 13.12
CA VAL A 70 -0.30 2.93 12.79
C VAL A 70 -1.61 3.14 12.05
N GLU A 71 -2.42 4.11 12.49
CA GLU A 71 -3.66 4.48 11.82
C GLU A 71 -3.38 4.97 10.39
N LEU A 72 -2.32 5.77 10.23
CA LEU A 72 -1.84 6.18 8.93
C LEU A 72 -1.44 4.98 8.07
N LEU A 73 -0.66 4.03 8.61
CA LEU A 73 -0.26 2.82 7.89
C LEU A 73 -1.49 2.00 7.44
N LYS A 74 -2.54 1.91 8.27
CA LYS A 74 -3.81 1.27 7.88
C LYS A 74 -4.45 1.95 6.67
N ILE A 75 -4.50 3.28 6.66
CA ILE A 75 -5.04 4.04 5.52
C ILE A 75 -4.18 3.81 4.26
N PHE A 76 -2.86 3.74 4.38
CA PHE A 76 -2.00 3.42 3.24
C PHE A 76 -2.16 1.99 2.71
N SER A 77 -2.49 1.03 3.58
CA SER A 77 -2.71 -0.37 3.17
C SER A 77 -4.10 -0.63 2.60
N TYR A 78 -5.14 0.00 3.17
CA TYR A 78 -6.54 -0.35 2.87
C TYR A 78 -7.44 0.85 2.54
N GLY A 79 -7.02 2.06 2.85
CA GLY A 79 -7.82 3.28 2.72
C GLY A 79 -7.58 4.04 1.42
N GLN A 80 -8.34 5.12 1.25
CA GLN A 80 -8.21 6.05 0.13
C GLN A 80 -7.66 7.40 0.60
N PHE A 81 -7.24 8.24 -0.36
CA PHE A 81 -6.83 9.62 -0.05
C PHE A 81 -7.92 10.41 0.70
N SER A 82 -9.20 10.12 0.47
CA SER A 82 -10.31 10.74 1.19
C SER A 82 -10.31 10.40 2.69
N ASP A 83 -10.09 9.13 3.06
CA ASP A 83 -10.00 8.71 4.48
C ASP A 83 -8.91 9.47 5.25
N TYR A 84 -7.80 9.79 4.57
CA TYR A 84 -6.76 10.63 5.18
C TYR A 84 -7.27 12.05 5.45
N HIS A 85 -8.02 12.63 4.50
CA HIS A 85 -8.56 13.99 4.64
C HIS A 85 -9.59 14.06 5.78
N ASP A 86 -10.49 13.08 5.90
CA ASP A 86 -11.46 12.98 6.99
C ASP A 86 -10.80 12.79 8.37
N ASN A 87 -9.69 12.05 8.42
CA ASN A 87 -8.96 11.78 9.66
C ASN A 87 -7.79 12.73 9.94
N GLN A 88 -7.62 13.82 9.17
CA GLN A 88 -6.53 14.79 9.37
C GLN A 88 -6.46 15.34 10.81
N SER A 89 -7.58 15.40 11.51
CA SER A 89 -7.65 15.87 12.91
C SER A 89 -6.98 14.92 13.92
N LYS A 90 -6.79 13.64 13.56
CA LYS A 90 -6.23 12.59 14.44
C LYS A 90 -4.84 12.13 14.00
N LEU A 91 -4.40 12.52 12.80
CA LEU A 91 -3.20 12.02 12.17
C LEU A 91 -2.09 13.09 12.18
N PRO A 92 -0.82 12.70 12.33
CA PRO A 92 0.29 13.62 12.15
C PRO A 92 0.34 14.14 10.69
N ALA A 93 0.82 15.37 10.52
CA ALA A 93 0.90 16.01 9.21
C ALA A 93 1.76 15.19 8.23
N LEU A 94 1.21 14.90 7.05
CA LEU A 94 1.93 14.19 5.99
C LEU A 94 2.82 15.12 5.18
N ASP A 95 4.01 14.64 4.84
CA ASP A 95 4.89 15.32 3.90
C ASP A 95 4.31 15.26 2.47
N SER A 96 4.67 16.23 1.62
CA SER A 96 4.21 16.31 0.22
C SER A 96 4.53 15.04 -0.59
N LYS A 97 5.65 14.37 -0.26
CA LYS A 97 6.02 13.08 -0.88
C LYS A 97 5.05 11.96 -0.51
N GLN A 98 4.68 11.88 0.77
CA GLN A 98 3.78 10.86 1.29
C GLN A 98 2.36 11.05 0.75
N GLN A 99 1.89 12.30 0.62
CA GLN A 99 0.59 12.60 0.01
C GLN A 99 0.53 12.18 -1.46
N SER A 100 1.60 12.43 -2.22
CA SER A 100 1.69 12.00 -3.62
C SER A 100 1.65 10.49 -3.76
N LYS A 101 2.27 9.78 -2.82
CA LYS A 101 2.24 8.32 -2.74
C LYS A 101 0.86 7.76 -2.41
N LEU A 102 0.15 8.37 -1.46
CA LEU A 102 -1.23 7.98 -1.13
C LEU A 102 -2.18 8.20 -2.33
N ARG A 103 -1.99 9.30 -3.07
CA ARG A 103 -2.71 9.55 -4.33
C ARG A 103 -2.41 8.48 -5.37
N GLN A 104 -1.14 8.09 -5.56
CA GLN A 104 -0.77 7.00 -6.48
C GLN A 104 -1.44 5.68 -6.10
N LEU A 105 -1.39 5.28 -4.83
CA LEU A 105 -2.07 4.08 -4.33
C LEU A 105 -3.58 4.12 -4.59
N THR A 106 -4.21 5.27 -4.34
CA THR A 106 -5.64 5.48 -4.60
C THR A 106 -5.95 5.33 -6.08
N ILE A 107 -5.16 5.94 -6.96
CA ILE A 107 -5.33 5.84 -8.42
C ILE A 107 -5.15 4.39 -8.87
N VAL A 108 -4.13 3.68 -8.39
CA VAL A 108 -3.87 2.27 -8.73
C VAL A 108 -5.02 1.38 -8.23
N SER A 109 -5.52 1.61 -7.02
CA SER A 109 -6.66 0.87 -6.45
C SER A 109 -7.95 1.13 -7.24
N LEU A 110 -8.26 2.39 -7.57
CA LEU A 110 -9.41 2.76 -8.41
C LEU A 110 -9.27 2.23 -9.84
N ALA A 111 -8.05 2.23 -10.40
CA ALA A 111 -7.78 1.66 -11.71
C ALA A 111 -7.99 0.15 -11.69
N ALA A 112 -7.49 -0.56 -10.68
CA ALA A 112 -7.75 -2.00 -10.51
C ALA A 112 -9.24 -2.31 -10.43
N GLN A 113 -10.03 -1.47 -9.74
CA GLN A 113 -11.49 -1.59 -9.68
C GLN A 113 -12.18 -1.30 -11.02
N ARG A 114 -11.69 -0.32 -11.80
CA ARG A 114 -12.26 0.06 -13.11
C ARG A 114 -11.74 -0.76 -14.30
N GLN A 115 -10.67 -1.55 -14.15
CA GLN A 115 -10.21 -2.52 -15.15
C GLN A 115 -11.15 -3.72 -15.27
N VAL A 116 -12.01 -3.93 -14.27
CA VAL A 116 -13.22 -4.72 -14.44
C VAL A 116 -14.21 -3.80 -15.14
N ILE A 117 -14.13 -3.73 -16.47
CA ILE A 117 -15.28 -3.88 -17.37
C ILE A 117 -14.89 -3.44 -18.81
N HIS A 118 -14.05 -4.24 -19.51
CA HIS A 118 -14.07 -4.38 -20.99
C HIS A 118 -13.87 -5.87 -21.39
N HIS A 119 -14.66 -6.76 -20.77
CA HIS A 119 -14.80 -8.18 -21.16
C HIS A 119 -16.21 -8.77 -20.90
N HIS A 120 -17.22 -7.96 -20.58
CA HIS A 120 -18.66 -8.33 -20.62
C HIS A 120 -19.19 -8.17 -22.05
N ALA A 121 -18.38 -8.63 -23.00
CA ALA A 121 -18.85 -9.13 -24.28
C ALA A 121 -18.51 -10.63 -24.44
N ARG A 122 -18.23 -11.39 -23.35
CA ARG A 122 -17.93 -12.83 -23.49
C ARG A 122 -18.72 -13.84 -22.68
N ALA A 123 -19.41 -13.54 -21.58
CA ALA A 123 -20.13 -14.63 -20.89
C ALA A 123 -21.28 -14.19 -20.00
N MET A 124 -22.44 -13.87 -20.59
CA MET A 124 -23.72 -14.15 -19.92
C MET A 124 -24.85 -14.30 -20.95
N GLN A 125 -25.02 -15.53 -21.45
CA GLN A 125 -26.34 -16.09 -21.72
C GLN A 125 -26.31 -17.54 -21.23
N PRO A 126 -26.78 -17.84 -20.00
CA PRO A 126 -27.22 -19.18 -19.66
C PRO A 126 -28.66 -19.34 -20.16
N PHE A 127 -28.85 -19.78 -21.40
CA PHE A 127 -30.11 -20.45 -21.75
C PHE A 127 -29.97 -21.90 -21.30
N VAL A 128 -30.20 -22.13 -20.01
CA VAL A 128 -30.35 -23.46 -19.44
C VAL A 128 -31.57 -24.14 -20.11
N THR A 129 -31.27 -25.21 -20.84
CA THR A 129 -31.98 -26.49 -20.95
C THR A 129 -33.51 -26.52 -20.79
N SER A 130 -34.17 -26.86 -21.91
CA SER A 130 -35.24 -27.87 -22.07
C SER A 130 -36.40 -27.92 -21.06
N CYS A 131 -37.62 -27.68 -21.54
CA CYS A 131 -38.80 -28.47 -21.14
C CYS A 131 -39.91 -28.36 -22.19
N SER A 132 -40.39 -29.54 -22.59
CA SER A 132 -41.52 -29.83 -23.47
C SER A 132 -42.81 -29.06 -23.11
N LEU A 133 -43.56 -28.62 -24.13
CA LEU A 133 -44.92 -29.11 -24.41
C LEU A 133 -45.31 -28.80 -25.86
#